data_AF-A0A0M8Z690-F1
#
_entry.id   AF-A0A0M8Z690-F1
#
_cell.length_a   1.000
_cell.length_b   1.000
_cell.length_c   1.000
_cell.angle_alpha   90.00
_cell.angle_beta   90.00
_cell.angle_gamma   90.00
#
_symmetry.space_group_name_H-M   'P 1'
#
loop_
_entity.id
_entity.type
_entity.pdbx_description
1 polymer ?
#
loop_
_entity_poly.entity_id
_entity_poly.type
_entity_poly.pdbx_seq_one_letter_code
_entity_poly.pdbx_strand_id
1 'polypeptide(L)'
;MCVDGLRVVPTRRHGRERLYVCLPDGANVAWYDREAARVNLLGDDRREEVLRALAPFLTGPVTVGPPPVPTPAELARLALPPDDDLAPNRPGEALLVALEREPGPAHRLRPDPRRRALAAEQATGEALDRLDGAGWHTLHSLPLPGGDRVHHLLIGPGGLFALHVLPARRHRVRVADPLVTLGRGAPLPLLRRVRADADRASYALTAQVRPVLVLVEPARVSLTGPPRSVRVLTDRELPRLARTGGMLKPADVEALHAVARDRATWARL
;
A
#
# COMPACT_ATOMS: atom_id res chain seq x y z
N MET A 1 15.50 -47.17 22.42
CA MET A 1 14.15 -46.58 22.33
C MET A 1 14.27 -45.07 22.54
N CYS A 2 13.52 -44.29 21.76
CA CYS A 2 13.55 -42.82 21.60
C CYS A 2 14.66 -42.26 20.68
N VAL A 3 14.48 -42.50 19.37
CA VAL A 3 14.86 -41.52 18.34
C VAL A 3 13.60 -40.72 17.98
N ASP A 4 13.75 -39.53 17.43
CA ASP A 4 12.71 -38.63 16.89
C ASP A 4 12.34 -37.47 17.83
N GLY A 5 13.27 -36.54 18.04
CA GLY A 5 13.10 -35.31 18.83
C GLY A 5 12.16 -34.26 18.22
N LEU A 6 11.10 -34.67 17.51
CA LEU A 6 10.09 -33.76 16.97
C LEU A 6 9.19 -33.23 18.08
N ARG A 7 8.90 -31.93 18.03
CA ARG A 7 8.00 -31.25 18.98
C ARG A 7 6.75 -30.77 18.26
N VAL A 8 5.59 -31.11 18.82
CA VAL A 8 4.30 -30.58 18.35
C VAL A 8 3.96 -29.30 19.15
N VAL A 9 3.74 -28.20 18.43
CA VAL A 9 3.47 -26.87 19.00
C VAL A 9 2.08 -26.40 18.54
N PRO A 10 1.10 -26.27 19.45
CA PRO A 10 -0.21 -25.72 19.12
C PRO A 10 -0.11 -24.20 18.90
N THR A 11 -0.79 -23.70 17.87
CA THR A 11 -0.90 -22.27 17.57
C THR A 11 -2.32 -21.93 17.17
N ARG A 12 -2.82 -20.80 17.67
CA ARG A 12 -4.13 -20.25 17.30
C ARG A 12 -3.92 -18.90 16.63
N ARG A 13 -4.27 -18.79 15.34
CA ARG A 13 -4.14 -17.53 14.58
C ARG A 13 -5.35 -17.35 13.66
N HIS A 14 -6.01 -16.19 13.77
CA HIS A 14 -7.17 -15.81 12.93
C HIS A 14 -8.32 -16.83 13.01
N GLY A 15 -8.64 -17.32 14.22
CA GLY A 15 -9.70 -18.31 14.45
C GLY A 15 -9.34 -19.75 14.08
N ARG A 16 -8.23 -19.98 13.36
CA ARG A 16 -7.77 -21.32 12.96
C ARG A 16 -6.82 -21.94 13.98
N GLU A 17 -7.04 -23.20 14.30
CA GLU A 17 -6.21 -24.00 15.20
C GLU A 17 -5.27 -24.90 14.38
N ARG A 18 -3.97 -24.73 14.57
CA ARG A 18 -2.93 -25.48 13.84
C ARG A 18 -1.93 -26.08 14.81
N LEU A 19 -1.45 -27.28 14.50
CA LEU A 19 -0.37 -27.93 15.22
C LEU A 19 0.88 -27.95 14.33
N TYR A 20 1.92 -27.23 14.71
CA TYR A 20 3.19 -27.23 14.01
C TYR A 20 4.08 -28.38 14.52
N VAL A 21 4.81 -29.03 13.62
CA VAL A 21 5.78 -30.06 13.94
C VAL A 21 7.16 -29.48 13.68
N CYS A 22 7.92 -29.29 14.75
CA CYS A 22 9.22 -28.65 14.73
C CYS A 22 10.32 -29.65 15.06
N LEU A 23 11.50 -29.43 14.49
CA LEU A 23 12.75 -30.08 14.84
C LEU A 23 13.29 -29.56 16.19
N PRO A 24 14.27 -30.27 16.80
CA PRO A 24 14.93 -29.81 18.01
C PRO A 24 15.58 -28.42 17.90
N ASP A 25 16.02 -28.05 16.69
CA ASP A 25 16.60 -26.73 16.37
C ASP A 25 15.54 -25.63 16.17
N GLY A 26 14.25 -25.97 16.26
CA GLY A 26 13.12 -25.06 16.11
C GLY A 26 12.61 -24.91 14.67
N ALA A 27 13.24 -25.53 13.68
CA ALA A 27 12.77 -25.46 12.30
C ALA A 27 11.45 -26.24 12.10
N ASN A 28 10.51 -25.64 11.38
CA ASN A 28 9.23 -26.27 11.07
C ASN A 28 9.38 -27.27 9.92
N VAL A 29 8.84 -28.48 10.07
CA VAL A 29 8.85 -29.52 9.03
C VAL A 29 7.44 -29.88 8.54
N ALA A 30 6.40 -29.60 9.33
CA ALA A 30 5.01 -29.84 8.93
C ALA A 30 4.02 -29.06 9.79
N TRP A 31 2.77 -28.92 9.33
CA TRP A 31 1.68 -28.54 10.22
C TRP A 31 0.40 -29.30 9.92
N TYR A 32 -0.33 -29.61 10.97
CA TYR A 32 -1.68 -30.16 10.90
C TYR A 32 -2.70 -29.04 11.04
N ASP A 33 -3.57 -28.94 10.04
CA ASP A 33 -4.76 -28.10 10.07
C ASP A 33 -5.96 -28.97 10.50
N ARG A 34 -6.45 -28.74 11.72
CA ARG A 34 -7.53 -29.56 12.31
C ARG A 34 -8.84 -29.41 11.57
N GLU A 35 -9.11 -28.20 11.07
CA GLU A 35 -10.35 -27.86 10.36
C GLU A 35 -10.41 -28.55 9.00
N ALA A 36 -9.27 -28.59 8.29
CA ALA A 36 -9.16 -29.25 6.98
C ALA A 36 -8.82 -30.75 7.05
N ALA A 37 -8.64 -31.32 8.25
CA ALA A 37 -8.12 -32.68 8.45
C ALA A 37 -6.91 -32.99 7.56
N ARG A 38 -5.93 -32.05 7.51
CA ARG A 38 -4.78 -32.12 6.58
C ARG A 38 -3.45 -31.88 7.27
N VAL A 39 -2.51 -32.77 7.02
CA VAL A 39 -1.09 -32.62 7.35
C VAL A 39 -0.36 -32.07 6.13
N ASN A 40 0.22 -30.88 6.26
CA ASN A 40 1.01 -30.23 5.22
C ASN A 40 2.49 -30.46 5.52
N LEU A 41 3.17 -31.21 4.65
CA LEU A 41 4.58 -31.55 4.75
C LEU A 41 5.43 -30.55 3.96
N LEU A 42 6.47 -29.97 4.57
CA LEU A 42 7.41 -29.10 3.87
C LEU A 42 8.47 -29.86 3.06
N GLY A 43 8.61 -31.17 3.30
CA GLY A 43 9.44 -32.11 2.56
C GLY A 43 9.00 -33.54 2.88
N ASP A 44 9.29 -34.49 1.98
CA ASP A 44 8.81 -35.88 2.13
C ASP A 44 9.74 -36.74 3.00
N ASP A 45 10.98 -36.29 3.20
CA ASP A 45 12.08 -37.01 3.85
C ASP A 45 11.78 -37.51 5.27
N ARG A 46 10.82 -36.89 5.96
CA ARG A 46 10.44 -37.20 7.35
C ARG A 46 8.94 -37.43 7.56
N ARG A 47 8.24 -37.85 6.50
CA ARG A 47 6.80 -38.10 6.53
C ARG A 47 6.37 -39.02 7.67
N GLU A 48 7.07 -40.14 7.87
CA GLU A 48 6.71 -41.12 8.90
C GLU A 48 6.89 -40.57 10.33
N GLU A 49 8.00 -39.89 10.58
CA GLU A 49 8.29 -39.26 11.89
C GLU A 49 7.25 -38.20 12.23
N VAL A 50 6.87 -37.37 11.25
CA VAL A 50 5.82 -36.34 11.40
C VAL A 50 4.47 -36.98 11.74
N LEU A 51 4.07 -38.03 11.03
CA LEU A 51 2.80 -38.72 11.28
C LEU A 51 2.79 -39.41 12.65
N ARG A 52 3.93 -39.97 13.06
CA ARG A 52 4.09 -40.57 14.39
C ARG A 52 3.97 -39.52 15.49
N ALA A 53 4.58 -38.35 15.33
CA ALA A 53 4.49 -37.24 16.27
C ALA A 53 3.06 -36.65 16.35
N LEU A 54 2.34 -36.61 15.23
CA LEU A 54 0.98 -36.09 15.17
C LEU A 54 -0.11 -37.10 15.56
N ALA A 55 0.20 -38.41 15.59
CA ALA A 55 -0.77 -39.48 15.83
C ALA A 55 -1.71 -39.24 17.04
N PRO A 56 -1.25 -38.71 18.20
CA PRO A 56 -2.14 -38.41 19.34
C PRO A 56 -3.19 -37.33 19.08
N PHE A 57 -3.01 -36.51 18.04
CA PHE A 57 -3.81 -35.32 17.75
C PHE A 57 -4.74 -35.48 16.54
N LEU A 58 -4.60 -36.57 15.77
CA LEU A 58 -5.40 -36.82 14.57
C LEU A 58 -6.79 -37.32 14.97
N THR A 59 -7.83 -36.60 14.56
CA THR A 59 -9.23 -36.91 14.88
C THR A 59 -9.94 -37.62 13.72
N GLY A 60 -9.29 -38.62 13.12
CA GLY A 60 -9.82 -39.38 11.98
C GLY A 60 -8.85 -39.49 10.80
N PRO A 61 -9.31 -39.99 9.63
CA PRO A 61 -8.49 -40.04 8.43
C PRO A 61 -8.06 -38.62 8.01
N VAL A 62 -6.78 -38.46 7.69
CA VAL A 62 -6.21 -37.17 7.28
C VAL A 62 -5.57 -37.25 5.90
N THR A 63 -5.65 -36.15 5.16
CA THR A 63 -4.87 -36.00 3.93
C THR A 63 -3.45 -35.56 4.26
N VAL A 64 -2.46 -36.13 3.57
CA VAL A 64 -1.04 -35.86 3.79
C VAL A 64 -0.41 -35.50 2.47
N GLY A 65 0.32 -34.40 2.42
CA GLY A 65 1.05 -33.99 1.21
C GLY A 65 1.66 -32.60 1.36
N PRO A 66 2.30 -32.08 0.29
CA PRO A 66 2.79 -30.71 0.30
C PRO A 66 1.65 -29.72 0.56
N PRO A 67 1.97 -28.49 1.01
CA PRO A 67 0.98 -27.43 1.14
C PRO A 67 0.26 -27.27 -0.20
N PRO A 68 -1.08 -27.18 -0.22
CA PRO A 68 -1.81 -27.02 -1.48
C PRO A 68 -1.31 -25.75 -2.17
N VAL A 69 -0.82 -25.90 -3.40
CA VAL A 69 -0.50 -24.76 -4.25
C VAL A 69 -1.83 -24.17 -4.73
N PRO A 70 -2.03 -22.84 -4.65
CA PRO A 70 -3.24 -22.22 -5.20
C PRO A 70 -3.43 -22.62 -6.66
N THR A 71 -4.62 -23.10 -6.99
CA THR A 71 -4.98 -23.47 -8.37
C THR A 71 -4.92 -22.25 -9.28
N PRO A 72 -4.74 -22.42 -10.61
CA PRO A 72 -4.80 -21.31 -11.56
C PRO A 72 -6.10 -20.50 -11.45
N ALA A 73 -7.22 -21.14 -11.09
CA ALA A 73 -8.50 -20.46 -10.86
C ALA A 73 -8.49 -19.62 -9.57
N GLU A 74 -7.83 -20.08 -8.50
CA GLU A 74 -7.65 -19.30 -7.26
C GLU A 74 -6.67 -18.14 -7.48
N LEU A 75 -5.61 -18.35 -8.26
CA LEU A 75 -4.71 -17.28 -8.69
C LEU A 75 -5.43 -16.27 -9.59
N ALA A 76 -6.28 -16.73 -10.51
CA ALA A 76 -7.08 -15.87 -11.37
C ALA A 76 -8.14 -15.06 -10.60
N ARG A 77 -8.67 -15.61 -9.48
CA ARG A 77 -9.54 -14.85 -8.56
C ARG A 77 -8.78 -13.81 -7.73
N LEU A 78 -7.48 -14.00 -7.55
CA LEU A 78 -6.57 -13.01 -6.94
C LEU A 78 -6.04 -12.01 -7.97
N ALA A 79 -6.10 -12.33 -9.27
CA ALA A 79 -5.75 -11.45 -10.36
C ALA A 79 -6.94 -10.54 -10.71
N LEU A 80 -6.74 -9.22 -10.62
CA LEU A 80 -7.72 -8.27 -11.08
C LEU A 80 -7.79 -8.27 -12.61
N PRO A 81 -8.98 -8.11 -13.22
CA PRO A 81 -9.08 -7.75 -14.63
C PRO A 81 -8.20 -6.53 -14.93
N PRO A 82 -7.53 -6.46 -16.09
CA PRO A 82 -6.61 -5.35 -16.40
C PRO A 82 -7.23 -3.95 -16.24
N ASP A 83 -8.52 -3.80 -16.55
CA ASP A 83 -9.23 -2.51 -16.44
C ASP A 83 -9.53 -2.10 -14.99
N ASP A 84 -9.60 -3.08 -14.09
CA ASP A 84 -9.88 -2.90 -12.67
C ASP A 84 -8.60 -2.82 -11.83
N ASP A 85 -7.45 -3.18 -12.39
CA ASP A 85 -6.15 -3.01 -11.75
C ASP A 85 -5.62 -1.58 -11.92
N LEU A 86 -5.50 -0.86 -10.81
CA LEU A 86 -4.95 0.48 -10.75
C LEU A 86 -3.43 0.51 -10.56
N ALA A 87 -2.76 -0.62 -10.30
CA ALA A 87 -1.31 -0.64 -10.12
C ALA A 87 -0.50 -0.19 -11.34
N PRO A 88 -0.92 -0.44 -12.60
CA PRO A 88 -0.22 0.05 -13.78
C PRO A 88 -0.36 1.56 -14.03
N ASN A 89 -1.20 2.27 -13.25
CA ASN A 89 -1.38 3.71 -13.45
C ASN A 89 -0.05 4.45 -13.35
N ARG A 90 0.24 5.31 -14.33
CA ARG A 90 1.43 6.16 -14.28
C ARG A 90 1.24 7.30 -13.27
N PRO A 91 2.33 7.85 -12.71
CA PRO A 91 2.30 9.14 -12.05
C PRO A 91 1.63 10.21 -12.93
N GLY A 92 0.50 10.75 -12.47
CA GLY A 92 -0.28 11.72 -13.24
C GLY A 92 -1.10 11.15 -14.40
N GLU A 93 -1.42 9.85 -14.42
CA GLU A 93 -2.28 9.19 -15.43
C GLU A 93 -3.54 10.02 -15.79
N ALA A 94 -4.26 10.51 -14.78
CA ALA A 94 -5.46 11.32 -15.02
C ALA A 94 -5.16 12.64 -15.76
N LEU A 95 -3.99 13.24 -15.52
CA LEU A 95 -3.55 14.45 -16.24
C LEU A 95 -3.08 14.12 -17.66
N LEU A 96 -2.45 12.96 -17.87
CA LEU A 96 -2.08 12.47 -19.21
C LEU A 96 -3.34 12.30 -20.06
N VAL A 97 -4.33 11.56 -19.56
CA VAL A 97 -5.63 11.34 -20.22
C VAL A 97 -6.33 12.68 -20.49
N ALA A 98 -6.35 13.60 -19.53
CA ALA A 98 -6.98 14.92 -19.71
C ALA A 98 -6.27 15.79 -20.77
N LEU A 99 -4.93 15.71 -20.85
CA LEU A 99 -4.14 16.44 -21.85
C LEU A 99 -4.27 15.82 -23.26
N GLU A 100 -4.45 14.51 -23.34
CA GLU A 100 -4.68 13.78 -24.59
C GLU A 100 -6.09 14.06 -25.16
N ARG A 101 -7.12 14.00 -24.30
CA ARG A 101 -8.51 14.29 -24.70
C ARG A 101 -8.73 15.74 -25.09
N GLU A 102 -8.09 16.66 -24.38
CA GLU A 102 -8.22 18.10 -24.61
C GLU A 102 -6.83 18.74 -24.74
N PRO A 103 -6.16 18.54 -25.88
CA PRO A 103 -4.89 19.17 -26.16
C PRO A 103 -5.13 20.67 -26.29
N GLY A 104 -4.68 21.45 -25.30
CA GLY A 104 -4.78 22.90 -25.35
C GLY A 104 -4.13 23.48 -26.62
N PRO A 105 -4.51 24.69 -27.06
CA PRO A 105 -4.02 25.30 -28.29
C PRO A 105 -2.48 25.36 -28.35
N ALA A 106 -1.92 25.06 -29.53
CA ALA A 106 -0.48 24.89 -29.78
C ALA A 106 0.36 26.11 -29.40
N HIS A 107 -0.21 27.32 -29.49
CA HIS A 107 0.46 28.57 -29.16
C HIS A 107 -0.27 29.28 -28.02
N ARG A 108 0.17 29.05 -26.78
CA ARG A 108 -0.24 29.84 -25.61
C ARG A 108 0.93 30.64 -25.06
N LEU A 109 0.71 31.94 -24.84
CA LEU A 109 1.64 32.82 -24.10
C LEU A 109 1.88 32.33 -22.66
N ARG A 110 0.96 31.54 -22.10
CA ARG A 110 1.11 30.90 -20.79
C ARG A 110 0.99 29.38 -20.92
N PRO A 111 2.02 28.61 -20.52
CA PRO A 111 1.97 27.16 -20.53
C PRO A 111 0.81 26.63 -19.67
N ASP A 112 0.11 25.61 -20.19
CA ASP A 112 -1.01 24.93 -19.54
C ASP A 112 -0.62 24.49 -18.11
N PRO A 113 -1.36 24.91 -17.06
CA PRO A 113 -1.06 24.53 -15.69
C PRO A 113 -1.06 23.00 -15.48
N ARG A 114 -1.84 22.23 -16.26
CA ARG A 114 -1.90 20.76 -16.17
C ARG A 114 -0.56 20.11 -16.48
N ARG A 115 0.20 20.64 -17.45
CA ARG A 115 1.55 20.12 -17.78
C ARG A 115 2.53 20.27 -16.62
N ARG A 116 2.38 21.32 -15.82
CA ARG A 116 3.23 21.54 -14.64
C ARG A 116 2.82 20.66 -13.47
N ALA A 117 1.51 20.46 -13.27
CA ALA A 117 1.01 19.49 -12.30
C ALA A 117 1.50 18.08 -12.65
N LEU A 118 1.44 17.71 -13.93
CA LEU A 118 1.91 16.42 -14.43
C LEU A 118 3.39 16.21 -14.14
N ALA A 119 4.26 17.18 -14.50
CA ALA A 119 5.69 17.07 -14.24
C ALA A 119 6.00 16.93 -12.73
N ALA A 120 5.25 17.63 -11.87
CA ALA A 120 5.41 17.54 -10.42
C ALA A 120 4.94 16.18 -9.86
N GLU A 121 3.82 15.65 -10.35
CA GLU A 121 3.33 14.31 -10.00
C GLU A 121 4.29 13.23 -10.50
N GLN A 122 4.87 13.37 -11.69
CA GLN A 122 5.88 12.44 -12.22
C GLN A 122 7.16 12.44 -11.37
N ALA A 123 7.74 13.60 -11.10
CA ALA A 123 8.93 13.69 -10.26
C ALA A 123 8.70 13.16 -8.83
N THR A 124 7.49 13.36 -8.29
CA THR A 124 7.10 12.80 -6.99
C THR A 124 6.94 11.29 -7.07
N GLY A 125 6.24 10.77 -8.08
CA GLY A 125 6.04 9.34 -8.32
C GLY A 125 7.37 8.61 -8.44
N GLU A 126 8.27 9.07 -9.32
CA GLU A 126 9.62 8.51 -9.47
C GLU A 126 10.40 8.46 -8.14
N ALA A 127 10.20 9.44 -7.25
CA ALA A 127 10.82 9.45 -5.93
C ALA A 127 10.21 8.44 -4.96
N LEU A 128 8.91 8.18 -5.06
CA LEU A 128 8.21 7.17 -4.27
C LEU A 128 8.51 5.76 -4.77
N ASP A 129 8.61 5.55 -6.09
CA ASP A 129 8.88 4.24 -6.70
C ASP A 129 10.26 3.71 -6.32
N ARG A 130 11.22 4.61 -6.05
CA ARG A 130 12.53 4.23 -5.48
C ARG A 130 12.45 3.62 -4.08
N LEU A 131 11.30 3.65 -3.41
CA LEU A 131 11.08 3.07 -2.09
C LEU A 131 10.61 1.61 -2.14
N ASP A 132 10.21 1.10 -3.32
CA ASP A 132 9.55 -0.20 -3.51
C ASP A 132 10.37 -1.39 -2.92
N GLY A 133 11.70 -1.30 -3.04
CA GLY A 133 12.63 -2.30 -2.49
C GLY A 133 12.76 -2.36 -0.95
N ALA A 134 12.10 -1.45 -0.21
CA ALA A 134 12.13 -1.39 1.25
C ALA A 134 10.80 -1.84 1.90
N GLY A 135 9.99 -2.61 1.17
CA GLY A 135 8.67 -3.09 1.62
C GLY A 135 7.59 -2.02 1.55
N TRP A 136 7.81 -0.98 0.73
CA TRP A 136 6.80 0.01 0.39
C TRP A 136 6.19 -0.35 -0.95
N HIS A 137 4.95 0.05 -1.18
CA HIS A 137 4.26 0.01 -2.47
C HIS A 137 3.67 1.38 -2.74
N THR A 138 3.72 1.81 -4.00
CA THR A 138 3.12 3.07 -4.44
C THR A 138 2.06 2.81 -5.51
N LEU A 139 0.89 3.44 -5.34
CA LEU A 139 -0.15 3.49 -6.35
C LEU A 139 -0.37 4.94 -6.77
N HIS A 140 -0.57 5.19 -8.06
CA HIS A 140 -0.71 6.52 -8.61
C HIS A 140 -2.12 6.77 -9.17
N SER A 141 -2.53 8.04 -9.13
CA SER A 141 -3.77 8.51 -9.78
C SER A 141 -5.02 7.71 -9.40
N LEU A 142 -5.20 7.44 -8.10
CA LEU A 142 -6.35 6.67 -7.62
C LEU A 142 -7.63 7.51 -7.69
N PRO A 143 -8.67 7.06 -8.41
CA PRO A 143 -9.88 7.84 -8.62
C PRO A 143 -10.64 8.01 -7.31
N LEU A 144 -11.28 9.16 -7.14
CA LEU A 144 -12.27 9.40 -6.09
C LEU A 144 -13.59 9.85 -6.73
N PRO A 145 -14.76 9.57 -6.11
CA PRO A 145 -16.03 10.09 -6.59
C PRO A 145 -16.01 11.62 -6.75
N GLY A 146 -16.76 12.12 -7.74
CA GLY A 146 -16.82 13.55 -8.06
C GLY A 146 -15.68 14.04 -8.97
N GLY A 147 -14.88 13.14 -9.54
CA GLY A 147 -13.78 13.49 -10.46
C GLY A 147 -12.48 13.92 -9.77
N ASP A 148 -12.41 13.78 -8.45
CA ASP A 148 -11.19 13.96 -7.68
C ASP A 148 -10.27 12.74 -7.78
N ARG A 149 -9.06 12.85 -7.20
CA ARG A 149 -8.12 11.73 -7.09
C ARG A 149 -7.18 11.88 -5.90
N VAL A 150 -6.69 10.75 -5.40
CA VAL A 150 -5.42 10.72 -4.65
C VAL A 150 -4.29 10.71 -5.67
N HIS A 151 -3.34 11.65 -5.58
CA HIS A 151 -2.26 11.74 -6.58
C HIS A 151 -1.34 10.52 -6.46
N HIS A 152 -0.91 10.21 -5.23
CA HIS A 152 -0.19 8.99 -4.90
C HIS A 152 -0.63 8.43 -3.54
N LEU A 153 -0.75 7.12 -3.43
CA LEU A 153 -0.92 6.40 -2.18
C LEU A 153 0.34 5.60 -1.91
N LEU A 154 0.96 5.84 -0.76
CA LEU A 154 2.13 5.10 -0.31
C LEU A 154 1.71 4.17 0.83
N ILE A 155 2.01 2.87 0.69
CA ILE A 155 1.65 1.80 1.62
C ILE A 155 2.94 1.10 2.04
N GLY A 156 3.21 0.98 3.34
CA GLY A 156 4.41 0.27 3.77
C GLY A 156 4.56 0.19 5.28
N PRO A 157 5.75 -0.18 5.80
CA PRO A 157 5.93 -0.54 7.21
C PRO A 157 5.62 0.61 8.18
N GLY A 158 5.71 1.85 7.69
CA GLY A 158 5.38 3.05 8.45
C GLY A 158 3.90 3.42 8.46
N GLY A 159 3.02 2.69 7.75
CA GLY A 159 1.59 2.94 7.57
C GLY A 159 1.24 3.53 6.20
N LEU A 160 0.01 4.02 6.05
CA LEU A 160 -0.52 4.53 4.78
C LEU A 160 -0.46 6.06 4.71
N PHE A 161 -0.18 6.59 3.51
CA PHE A 161 -0.15 8.03 3.24
C PHE A 161 -0.84 8.36 1.92
N ALA A 162 -1.78 9.30 1.95
CA ALA A 162 -2.37 9.89 0.75
C ALA A 162 -1.65 11.21 0.46
N LEU A 163 -0.96 11.26 -0.67
CA LEU A 163 -0.13 12.39 -1.07
C LEU A 163 -0.90 13.27 -2.07
N HIS A 164 -0.91 14.57 -1.78
CA HIS A 164 -1.34 15.62 -2.68
C HIS A 164 -0.12 16.43 -3.13
N VAL A 165 0.08 16.55 -4.44
CA VAL A 165 1.26 17.20 -5.02
C VAL A 165 0.93 18.64 -5.44
N LEU A 166 1.70 19.59 -4.93
CA LEU A 166 1.59 21.01 -5.27
C LEU A 166 2.88 21.52 -5.95
N PRO A 167 2.85 21.84 -7.25
CA PRO A 167 3.98 22.48 -7.93
C PRO A 167 4.18 23.91 -7.41
N ALA A 168 5.24 24.15 -6.63
CA ALA A 168 5.52 25.44 -6.01
C ALA A 168 6.33 26.38 -6.92
N ARG A 169 7.03 25.85 -7.95
CA ARG A 169 7.66 26.64 -9.03
C ARG A 169 8.68 27.68 -8.55
N ARG A 170 9.48 27.34 -7.55
CA ARG A 170 10.41 28.28 -6.89
C ARG A 170 9.71 29.52 -6.32
N HIS A 171 8.40 29.46 -6.08
CA HIS A 171 7.72 30.45 -5.28
C HIS A 171 7.87 30.12 -3.79
N ARG A 172 7.69 31.16 -2.97
CA ARG A 172 7.56 31.00 -1.52
C ARG A 172 6.19 30.37 -1.22
N VAL A 173 6.14 29.42 -0.30
CA VAL A 173 4.93 28.73 0.13
C VAL A 173 4.55 29.17 1.56
N ARG A 174 3.44 29.91 1.62
CA ARG A 174 2.56 30.21 2.75
C ARG A 174 1.79 29.01 3.28
N VAL A 175 2.04 28.44 4.47
CA VAL A 175 1.06 27.52 5.08
C VAL A 175 0.50 28.14 6.37
N ALA A 176 -0.78 28.48 6.31
CA ALA A 176 -1.56 29.02 7.42
C ALA A 176 -2.89 28.27 7.48
N ASP A 177 -2.87 27.12 8.15
CA ASP A 177 -3.96 26.14 8.18
C ASP A 177 -5.35 26.81 8.32
N PRO A 178 -6.29 26.56 7.39
CA PRO A 178 -6.24 25.58 6.30
C PRO A 178 -5.69 26.09 4.97
N LEU A 179 -5.22 27.33 4.93
CA LEU A 179 -4.83 28.04 3.72
C LEU A 179 -3.39 27.73 3.31
N VAL A 180 -3.19 27.57 2.01
CA VAL A 180 -1.89 27.52 1.35
C VAL A 180 -1.80 28.65 0.33
N THR A 181 -0.71 29.41 0.37
CA THR A 181 -0.46 30.56 -0.51
C THR A 181 0.83 30.34 -1.30
N LEU A 182 0.76 30.42 -2.63
CA LEU A 182 1.93 30.36 -3.50
C LEU A 182 2.33 31.75 -3.97
N GLY A 183 3.51 32.21 -3.58
CA GLY A 183 4.06 33.51 -3.96
C GLY A 183 3.12 34.67 -3.55
N ARG A 184 2.68 35.46 -4.54
CA ARG A 184 1.71 36.55 -4.38
C ARG A 184 0.27 36.15 -4.77
N GLY A 185 0.02 34.86 -5.00
CA GLY A 185 -1.30 34.35 -5.37
C GLY A 185 -2.30 34.39 -4.22
N ALA A 186 -3.57 34.18 -4.54
CA ALA A 186 -4.62 34.08 -3.54
C ALA A 186 -4.41 32.86 -2.62
N PRO A 187 -4.63 32.98 -1.29
CA PRO A 187 -4.66 31.84 -0.40
C PRO A 187 -5.81 30.89 -0.76
N LEU A 188 -5.52 29.58 -0.84
CA LEU A 188 -6.51 28.55 -1.12
C LEU A 188 -6.64 27.60 0.08
N PRO A 189 -7.85 27.11 0.42
CA PRO A 189 -8.07 26.19 1.54
C PRO A 189 -7.61 24.74 1.23
N LEU A 190 -6.41 24.59 0.68
CA LEU A 190 -5.89 23.34 0.15
C LEU A 190 -5.83 22.24 1.21
N LEU A 191 -5.50 22.56 2.46
CA LEU A 191 -5.39 21.54 3.51
C LEU A 191 -6.74 20.88 3.84
N ARG A 192 -7.88 21.54 3.57
CA ARG A 192 -9.20 20.90 3.70
C ARG A 192 -9.35 19.77 2.68
N ARG A 193 -8.91 20.01 1.44
CA ARG A 193 -8.95 19.00 0.37
C ARG A 193 -8.01 17.84 0.67
N VAL A 194 -6.76 18.12 1.05
CA VAL A 194 -5.79 17.05 1.37
C VAL A 194 -6.32 16.14 2.49
N ARG A 195 -6.98 16.69 3.52
CA ARG A 195 -7.64 15.89 4.56
C ARG A 195 -8.80 15.07 4.00
N ALA A 196 -9.72 15.70 3.27
CA ALA A 196 -10.88 15.01 2.71
C ALA A 196 -10.49 13.85 1.77
N ASP A 197 -9.43 14.01 0.98
CA ASP A 197 -8.91 12.94 0.12
C ASP A 197 -8.37 11.76 0.95
N ALA A 198 -7.66 12.03 2.04
CA ALA A 198 -7.17 11.01 2.95
C ALA A 198 -8.28 10.35 3.78
N ASP A 199 -9.31 11.10 4.18
CA ASP A 199 -10.48 10.57 4.89
C ASP A 199 -11.26 9.60 3.97
N ARG A 200 -11.46 9.99 2.70
CA ARG A 200 -12.03 9.10 1.68
C ARG A 200 -11.18 7.86 1.46
N ALA A 201 -9.86 8.00 1.33
CA ALA A 201 -8.96 6.85 1.23
C ALA A 201 -9.02 5.94 2.48
N SER A 202 -9.15 6.54 3.67
CA SER A 202 -9.26 5.80 4.92
C SER A 202 -10.55 4.98 4.99
N TYR A 203 -11.66 5.56 4.53
CA TYR A 203 -12.93 4.86 4.42
C TYR A 203 -12.85 3.70 3.43
N ALA A 204 -12.33 3.94 2.22
CA ALA A 204 -12.22 2.94 1.17
C ALA A 204 -11.36 1.72 1.58
N LEU A 205 -10.26 1.97 2.27
CA LEU A 205 -9.32 0.92 2.70
C LEU A 205 -9.64 0.35 4.07
N THR A 206 -10.64 0.89 4.77
CA THR A 206 -10.95 0.56 6.17
C THR A 206 -9.73 0.63 7.10
N ALA A 207 -8.79 1.53 6.79
CA ALA A 207 -7.50 1.66 7.45
C ALA A 207 -7.09 3.14 7.52
N GLN A 208 -6.39 3.56 8.58
CA GLN A 208 -5.99 4.96 8.71
C GLN A 208 -4.98 5.37 7.62
N VAL A 209 -5.38 6.31 6.77
CA VAL A 209 -4.52 6.94 5.77
C VAL A 209 -4.18 8.37 6.21
N ARG A 210 -2.89 8.68 6.34
CA ARG A 210 -2.45 10.02 6.79
C ARG A 210 -2.30 10.98 5.60
N PRO A 211 -2.86 12.20 5.67
CA PRO A 211 -2.73 13.17 4.59
C PRO A 211 -1.33 13.79 4.55
N VAL A 212 -0.77 13.89 3.35
CA VAL A 212 0.52 14.51 3.09
C VAL A 212 0.39 15.53 1.94
N LEU A 213 0.81 16.77 2.19
CA LEU A 213 1.00 17.76 1.14
C LEU A 213 2.48 17.78 0.73
N VAL A 214 2.76 17.48 -0.54
CA VAL A 214 4.09 17.51 -1.13
C VAL A 214 4.28 18.81 -1.91
N LEU A 215 5.29 19.58 -1.53
CA LEU A 215 5.68 20.83 -2.20
C LEU A 215 6.84 20.54 -3.14
N VAL A 216 6.62 20.65 -4.45
CA VAL A 216 7.65 20.39 -5.46
C VAL A 216 8.35 21.69 -5.85
N GLU A 217 9.68 21.70 -5.71
CA GLU A 217 10.56 22.85 -5.92
C GLU A 217 10.13 24.17 -5.24
N PRO A 218 9.82 24.23 -3.94
CA PRO A 218 9.57 25.49 -3.26
C PRO A 218 10.86 26.32 -3.13
N ALA A 219 10.80 27.64 -3.26
CA ALA A 219 11.96 28.49 -2.93
C ALA A 219 12.13 28.67 -1.42
N ARG A 220 11.03 28.71 -0.69
CA ARG A 220 10.99 28.77 0.78
C ARG A 220 9.65 28.27 1.25
N VAL A 221 9.62 27.48 2.31
CA VAL A 221 8.38 27.08 3.00
C VAL A 221 8.32 27.82 4.33
N SER A 222 7.16 28.39 4.64
CA SER A 222 6.90 29.02 5.93
C SER A 222 5.57 28.52 6.49
N LEU A 223 5.65 27.88 7.65
CA LEU A 223 4.50 27.42 8.42
C LEU A 223 4.22 28.45 9.51
N THR A 224 2.98 28.91 9.63
CA THR A 224 2.57 29.80 10.74
C THR A 224 2.32 29.04 12.05
N GLY A 225 2.22 27.72 11.97
CA GLY A 225 2.06 26.78 13.06
C GLY A 225 2.03 25.35 12.53
N PRO A 226 2.05 24.32 13.39
CA PRO A 226 1.93 22.93 12.96
C PRO A 226 0.55 22.70 12.30
N PRO A 227 0.50 22.27 11.02
CA PRO A 227 -0.77 22.00 10.36
C PRO A 227 -1.51 20.85 11.05
N ARG A 228 -2.82 20.99 11.26
CA ARG A 228 -3.64 19.97 11.90
C ARG A 228 -3.73 18.74 11.01
N SER A 229 -3.27 17.61 11.53
CA SER A 229 -3.38 16.27 10.93
C SER A 229 -2.73 16.09 9.54
N VAL A 230 -2.13 17.12 8.95
CA VAL A 230 -1.49 17.07 7.62
C VAL A 230 0.02 17.23 7.77
N ARG A 231 0.76 16.29 7.18
CA ARG A 231 2.21 16.41 7.06
C ARG A 231 2.54 17.23 5.81
N VAL A 232 3.33 18.30 5.95
CA VAL A 232 3.84 19.08 4.82
C VAL A 232 5.28 18.69 4.59
N LEU A 233 5.61 18.22 3.39
CA LEU A 233 6.96 17.82 2.99
C LEU A 233 7.36 18.53 1.71
N THR A 234 8.64 18.80 1.54
CA THR A 234 9.18 19.09 0.20
C THR A 234 9.51 17.81 -0.54
N ASP A 235 9.64 17.87 -1.86
CA ASP A 235 10.22 16.82 -2.71
C ASP A 235 11.49 16.16 -2.12
N ARG A 236 12.43 16.97 -1.62
CA ARG A 236 13.67 16.49 -0.95
C ARG A 236 13.45 15.75 0.36
N GLU A 237 12.28 15.90 0.97
CA GLU A 237 11.92 15.28 2.25
C GLU A 237 11.06 14.03 2.06
N LEU A 238 10.66 13.69 0.84
CA LEU A 238 9.87 12.48 0.54
C LEU A 238 10.50 11.19 1.07
N PRO A 239 11.83 10.95 0.92
CA PRO A 239 12.45 9.71 1.43
C PRO A 239 12.33 9.56 2.95
N ARG A 240 12.01 10.64 3.69
CA ARG A 240 11.79 10.57 5.14
C ARG A 240 10.55 9.76 5.51
N LEU A 241 9.58 9.62 4.61
CA LEU A 241 8.40 8.78 4.83
C LEU A 241 8.81 7.32 5.06
N ALA A 242 9.76 6.83 4.24
CA ALA A 242 10.26 5.45 4.31
C ALA A 242 11.03 5.11 5.59
N ARG A 243 11.51 6.11 6.33
CA ARG A 243 12.19 5.91 7.61
C ARG A 243 11.25 5.62 8.77
N THR A 244 9.94 5.77 8.55
CA THR A 244 8.92 5.38 9.51
C THR A 244 8.68 3.87 9.35
N GLY A 245 8.80 3.06 10.39
CA GLY A 245 8.68 1.60 10.28
C GLY A 245 8.12 0.94 11.54
N GLY A 246 7.75 -0.34 11.40
CA GLY A 246 7.29 -1.18 12.53
C GLY A 246 5.80 -1.05 12.88
N MET A 247 5.01 -0.32 12.09
CA MET A 247 3.56 -0.19 12.30
C MET A 247 2.77 -1.30 11.59
N LEU A 248 3.17 -1.67 10.38
CA LEU A 248 2.52 -2.72 9.59
C LEU A 248 3.46 -3.89 9.34
N LYS A 249 2.94 -5.12 9.44
CA LYS A 249 3.68 -6.33 9.06
C LYS A 249 3.71 -6.44 7.53
N PRO A 250 4.73 -7.09 6.94
CA PRO A 250 4.80 -7.28 5.49
C PRO A 250 3.52 -7.87 4.90
N ALA A 251 2.92 -8.89 5.55
CA ALA A 251 1.67 -9.48 5.08
C ALA A 251 0.48 -8.50 5.07
N ASP A 252 0.41 -7.58 6.04
CA ASP A 252 -0.65 -6.57 6.10
C ASP A 252 -0.43 -5.50 5.01
N VAL A 253 0.82 -5.17 4.71
CA VAL A 253 1.21 -4.27 3.61
C VAL A 253 0.77 -4.86 2.26
N GLU A 254 1.08 -6.12 2.01
CA GLU A 254 0.66 -6.80 0.76
C GLU A 254 -0.87 -6.88 0.64
N ALA A 255 -1.57 -7.19 1.74
CA ALA A 255 -3.03 -7.26 1.75
C ALA A 255 -3.67 -5.88 1.46
N LEU A 256 -3.15 -4.81 2.08
CA LEU A 256 -3.63 -3.45 1.84
C LEU A 256 -3.31 -2.98 0.43
N HIS A 257 -2.14 -3.33 -0.10
CA HIS A 257 -1.78 -3.05 -1.49
C HIS A 257 -2.72 -3.75 -2.47
N ALA A 258 -3.01 -5.04 -2.25
CA ALA A 258 -3.94 -5.81 -3.07
C ALA A 258 -5.36 -5.23 -3.10
N VAL A 259 -5.87 -4.74 -1.95
CA VAL A 259 -7.16 -4.05 -1.88
C VAL A 259 -7.11 -2.68 -2.56
N ALA A 260 -6.02 -1.92 -2.35
CA ALA A 260 -5.90 -0.56 -2.86
C ALA A 260 -5.76 -0.49 -4.39
N ARG A 261 -5.21 -1.52 -5.04
CA ARG A 261 -5.11 -1.59 -6.50
C ARG A 261 -6.42 -1.99 -7.19
N ASP A 262 -7.42 -2.48 -6.45
CA ASP A 262 -8.75 -2.77 -7.02
C ASP A 262 -9.55 -1.48 -7.21
N ARG A 263 -9.92 -1.16 -8.46
CA ARG A 263 -10.78 -0.02 -8.82
C ARG A 263 -12.11 -0.03 -8.06
N ALA A 264 -12.69 -1.20 -7.79
CA ALA A 264 -13.97 -1.32 -7.09
C ALA A 264 -13.89 -0.82 -5.64
N THR A 265 -12.72 -0.86 -5.01
CA THR A 265 -12.47 -0.29 -3.67
C THR A 265 -12.81 1.20 -3.63
N TRP A 266 -12.49 1.92 -4.70
CA TRP A 266 -12.65 3.37 -4.78
C TRP A 266 -14.01 3.80 -5.30
N ALA A 267 -14.73 2.92 -6.00
CA ALA A 267 -16.05 3.19 -6.57
C ALA A 267 -17.18 3.17 -5.52
N ARG A 268 -16.93 2.62 -4.32
CA ARG A 268 -17.92 2.43 -3.24
C ARG A 268 -17.97 3.59 -2.23
N LEU A 269 -17.28 4.69 -2.53
CA LEU A 269 -17.17 5.89 -1.71
C LEU A 269 -18.35 6.85 -1.88
#